data_AF-A0A661WR97-F1
#
_entry.id   AF-A0A661WR97-F1
#
_cell.length_a   1.000
_cell.length_b   1.000
_cell.length_c   1.000
_cell.angle_alpha   90.00
_cell.angle_beta   90.00
_cell.angle_gamma   90.00
#
_symmetry.space_group_name_H-M   'P 1'
#
loop_
_entity.id
_entity.type
_entity.pdbx_description
1 polymer ?
#
loop_
_entity_poly.entity_id
_entity_poly.type
_entity_poly.pdbx_seq_one_letter_code
_entity_poly.pdbx_strand_id
1 'polypeptide(L)' 'MKRNIFWIFGILQSLTLGVIIYLHFNALNAIKGEQTLGGDTQLLLSILFPLFLLIVEYLIYDNQRNKL' A
#
# COMPACT_ATOMS: atom_id res chain seq x y z
N MET A 1 -8.04 -13.24 -14.94
CA MET A 1 -8.52 -11.84 -15.00
C MET A 1 -7.93 -11.16 -16.23
N LYS A 2 -8.44 -10.04 -16.75
CA LYS A 2 -7.70 -9.30 -17.81
C LYS A 2 -6.55 -8.55 -17.13
N ARG A 3 -5.32 -8.61 -17.66
CA ARG A 3 -4.13 -7.94 -17.10
C ARG A 3 -4.38 -6.46 -16.78
N ASN A 4 -5.17 -5.78 -17.61
CA ASN A 4 -5.54 -4.38 -17.40
C ASN A 4 -6.42 -4.18 -16.16
N ILE A 5 -7.32 -5.11 -15.85
CA ILE A 5 -8.18 -5.04 -14.66
C ILE A 5 -7.33 -5.18 -13.39
N PHE A 6 -6.37 -6.10 -13.39
CA PHE A 6 -5.42 -6.24 -12.28
C PHE A 6 -4.68 -4.93 -11.99
N TRP A 7 -4.11 -4.30 -13.02
CA TRP A 7 -3.37 -3.05 -12.83
C TRP A 7 -4.26 -1.90 -12.33
N ILE A 8 -5.49 -1.76 -12.85
CA ILE A 8 -6.42 -0.71 -12.41
C ILE A 8 -6.76 -0.88 -10.92
N PHE A 9 -7.19 -2.07 -10.53
CA PHE A 9 -7.61 -2.33 -9.15
C PHE A 9 -6.42 -2.38 -8.19
N GLY A 10 -5.29 -2.96 -8.59
CA GLY A 10 -4.08 -3.04 -7.77
C GLY A 10 -3.48 -1.66 -7.49
N ILE A 11 -3.42 -0.77 -8.49
CA ILE A 11 -2.95 0.61 -8.27
C ILE A 11 -3.94 1.37 -7.37
N LEU A 12 -5.24 1.27 -7.64
CA LEU A 12 -6.27 1.95 -6.84
C LEU A 12 -6.24 1.48 -5.38
N GLN A 13 -6.12 0.17 -5.15
CA GLN A 13 -5.95 -0.43 -3.84
C GLN A 13 -4.69 0.10 -3.16
N SER A 14 -3.55 0.12 -3.86
CA SER A 14 -2.27 0.55 -3.28
C SER A 14 -2.29 2.03 -2.87
N LEU A 15 -2.85 2.90 -3.71
CA LEU A 15 -3.01 4.32 -3.38
C LEU A 15 -3.92 4.51 -2.17
N THR A 16 -5.06 3.82 -2.15
CA THR A 16 -6.02 3.89 -1.04
C THR A 16 -5.37 3.42 0.26
N LEU A 17 -4.61 2.33 0.21
CA LEU A 17 -3.95 1.76 1.37
C LEU A 17 -2.84 2.67 1.90
N GLY A 18 -2.07 3.31 1.01
CA GLY A 18 -1.07 4.29 1.42
C GLY A 18 -1.68 5.50 2.11
N VAL A 19 -2.77 6.05 1.56
CA VAL A 19 -3.51 7.15 2.19
C VAL A 19 -4.03 6.75 3.57
N ILE A 20 -4.62 5.56 3.70
CA ILE A 20 -5.11 5.04 4.98
C ILE A 20 -3.97 4.95 6.00
N ILE A 21 -2.83 4.36 5.62
CA ILE A 21 -1.66 4.23 6.51
C ILE A 21 -1.19 5.60 6.98
N TYR A 22 -1.03 6.55 6.06
CA TYR A 22 -0.60 7.90 6.39
C TYR A 22 -1.58 8.58 7.36
N LEU A 23 -2.88 8.55 7.06
CA LEU A 23 -3.90 9.17 7.92
C LEU A 23 -3.99 8.50 9.29
N HIS A 24 -3.79 7.18 9.36
CA HIS A 24 -3.85 6.43 10.61
C HIS A 24 -2.75 6.89 11.58
N PHE A 25 -1.51 6.97 11.12
CA PHE A 25 -0.40 7.46 11.94
C PHE A 25 -0.52 8.96 12.24
N ASN A 26 -1.00 9.76 11.29
CA ASN A 26 -1.27 11.17 11.53
C ASN A 26 -2.31 11.37 12.65
N ALA A 27 -3.40 10.59 12.62
CA ALA A 27 -4.44 10.63 13.65
C ALA A 27 -3.89 10.17 15.01
N LEU A 28 -3.08 9.11 15.04
CA LEU A 28 -2.45 8.64 16.28
C LEU A 28 -1.51 9.68 16.89
N ASN A 29 -0.72 10.36 16.07
CA ASN A 29 0.15 11.45 16.49
C ASN A 29 -0.67 12.63 17.06
N ALA A 30 -1.80 12.97 16.43
CA ALA A 30 -2.69 14.03 16.91
C ALA A 30 -3.32 13.71 18.27
N ILE A 31 -3.66 12.44 18.53
CA ILE A 31 -4.28 12.01 19.79
C ILE A 31 -3.26 11.92 20.93
N LYS A 32 -2.05 11.40 20.67
CA LYS A 32 -1.03 11.21 21.72
C LYS A 32 -0.32 12.51 22.14
N GLY A 33 -0.38 13.57 21.32
CA GLY A 33 0.34 14.82 21.58
C GLY A 33 1.87 14.73 21.38
N GLU A 34 2.39 13.54 21.06
CA GLU A 34 3.77 13.27 20.71
C GLU A 34 3.84 12.47 19.40
N GLN A 35 4.89 12.69 18.60
CA GLN A 35 5.10 11.93 17.37
C GLN A 35 5.48 10.49 17.72
N THR A 36 4.59 9.54 17.45
CA THR A 36 4.87 8.10 17.55
C THR A 36 5.83 7.61 16.45
N LEU A 37 5.75 8.25 15.28
CA LEU A 37 6.58 8.02 14.12
C LEU A 37 6.96 9.38 13.52
N GLY A 38 8.25 9.56 13.21
CA GLY A 38 8.71 10.74 12.50
C GLY A 38 8.06 10.81 11.11
N GLY A 39 7.73 12.03 10.67
CA GLY A 39 7.00 12.26 9.41
C GLY A 39 7.61 11.57 8.20
N ASP A 40 8.95 11.56 8.10
CA ASP A 40 9.66 10.88 7.01
C ASP A 40 9.45 9.37 7.01
N THR A 41 9.44 8.76 8.20
CA THR A 41 9.22 7.31 8.34
C THR A 41 7.76 6.95 8.06
N GLN A 42 6.82 7.80 8.50
CA GLN A 42 5.41 7.64 8.19
C GLN A 42 5.15 7.70 6.68
N LEU A 43 5.75 8.68 5.99
CA LEU A 43 5.63 8.81 4.54
C LEU A 43 6.25 7.60 3.83
N LEU A 44 7.47 7.22 4.21
CA LEU A 44 8.15 6.06 3.64
C LEU A 44 7.33 4.78 3.81
N LEU A 45 6.78 4.55 5.00
CA LEU A 45 5.94 3.38 5.28
C LEU A 45 4.65 3.39 4.45
N SER A 46 4.00 4.55 4.32
CA SER A 46 2.77 4.72 3.55
C SER A 46 2.94 4.46 2.05
N ILE A 47 4.17 4.56 1.52
CA ILE A 47 4.48 4.32 0.11
C ILE A 47 5.05 2.91 -0.09
N LEU A 48 6.04 2.53 0.73
CA LEU A 48 6.78 1.30 0.56
C LEU A 48 5.94 0.06 0.83
N PHE A 49 5.07 0.12 1.85
CA PHE A 49 4.22 -1.02 2.21
C PHE A 49 3.20 -1.36 1.11
N PRO A 50 2.39 -0.42 0.58
CA PRO A 50 1.49 -0.73 -0.52
C PRO A 50 2.20 -1.13 -1.81
N LEU A 51 3.35 -0.52 -2.12
CA LEU A 51 4.15 -0.91 -3.30
C LEU A 51 4.65 -2.35 -3.20
N PHE A 52 5.19 -2.75 -2.05
CA PHE A 52 5.64 -4.12 -1.84
C PHE A 52 4.47 -5.11 -1.99
N LEU A 53 3.32 -4.77 -1.41
CA LEU A 53 2.10 -5.59 -1.52
C LEU A 53 1.66 -5.74 -2.98
N LEU A 54 1.65 -4.65 -3.75
CA LEU A 54 1.31 -4.68 -5.19
C LEU A 54 2.25 -5.59 -5.99
N ILE A 55 3.55 -5.55 -5.71
CA ILE A 55 4.55 -6.40 -6.37
C ILE A 55 4.30 -7.88 -6.03
N VAL A 56 4.07 -8.20 -4.75
CA VAL A 56 3.78 -9.58 -4.33
C VAL A 56 2.49 -10.07 -4.98
N GLU A 57 1.44 -9.25 -5.02
CA GLU A 57 0.17 -9.60 -5.64
C GLU A 57 0.33 -9.85 -7.15
N TYR A 58 1.15 -9.03 -7.82
CA TYR A 58 1.50 -9.22 -9.23
C TYR A 58 2.24 -10.55 -9.47
N LEU A 59 3.22 -10.89 -8.62
CA LEU A 59 3.97 -12.14 -8.74
C LEU A 59 3.07 -13.37 -8.54
N ILE A 60 2.14 -13.31 -7.58
CA ILE A 60 1.15 -14.36 -7.37
C ILE A 60 0.25 -14.49 -8.60
N TYR A 61 -0.24 -13.37 -9.11
CA TYR A 61 -1.11 -13.32 -10.28
C TYR A 61 -0.41 -13.88 -11.54
N ASP A 62 0.83 -13.50 -11.79
CA ASP A 62 1.61 -13.97 -12.94
C ASP A 62 1.92 -15.48 -12.84
N ASN A 63 2.29 -15.96 -11.65
CA ASN A 63 2.51 -17.39 -11.40
C ASN A 63 1.23 -18.21 -11.62
N GLN A 64 0.07 -17.72 -11.18
CA GLN A 64 -1.24 -18.36 -11.42
C GLN A 64 -1.59 -18.41 -12.90
N ARG A 65 -1.23 -17.37 -13.66
CA ARG A 65 -1.42 -17.34 -15.12
C ARG A 65 -0.54 -18.35 -15.85
N ASN A 66 0.72 -18.51 -15.46
CA ASN A 66 1.67 -19.40 -16.14
C ASN A 66 1.38 -20.90 -15.93
N LYS A 67 0.47 -21.26 -15.00
CA LYS A 67 0.03 -22.65 -14.76
C LYS A 67 -1.20 -23.07 -15.59
N LEU A 68 -1.83 -22.15 -16.32
CA LEU A 68 -3.00 -22.38 -17.19
C LEU A 68 -2.58 -22.42 -18.66
#